data_AF-A5E3H9-F1
#
_entry.id   AF-A5E3H9-F1
#
_cell.length_a   1.000
_cell.length_b   1.000
_cell.length_c   1.000
_cell.angle_alpha   90.00
_cell.angle_beta   90.00
_cell.angle_gamma   90.00
#
_symmetry.space_group_name_H-M   'P 1'
#
loop_
_entity.id
_entity.type
_entity.pdbx_description
1 polymer ?
#
loop_
_entity_poly.entity_id
_entity_poly.type
_entity_poly.pdbx_seq_one_letter_code
_entity_poly.pdbx_strand_id
1 'polypeptide(L)'
;MSYTRDNKIKKGVYDKDAAASHKSRVVNSFIITTVMILVLLMLGYHFIWSFKVIINQPYGTLLNNLVYGPGTFLANAGLSFRFLRYLNKILVEDKVDSDYKKYF
;
A
#
# COMPACT_ATOMS: atom_id res chain seq x y z
N MET A 1 -5.17 19.96 -46.57
CA MET A 1 -4.20 18.97 -46.04
C MET A 1 -3.80 19.20 -44.56
N SER A 2 -4.54 20.00 -43.78
CA SER A 2 -4.25 20.26 -42.34
C SER A 2 -4.77 19.15 -41.43
N TYR A 3 -5.97 18.65 -41.70
CA TYR A 3 -6.73 17.75 -40.83
C TYR A 3 -5.96 16.47 -40.44
N THR A 4 -5.21 15.89 -41.38
CA THR A 4 -4.46 14.65 -41.16
C THR A 4 -3.20 14.85 -40.30
N ARG A 5 -2.62 16.07 -40.29
CA ARG A 5 -1.47 16.40 -39.42
C ARG A 5 -1.92 16.66 -38.01
N ASP A 6 -3.00 17.41 -37.84
CA ASP A 6 -3.53 17.76 -36.51
C ASP A 6 -3.95 16.50 -35.72
N ASN A 7 -4.50 15.49 -36.41
CA ASN A 7 -4.87 14.22 -35.78
C ASN A 7 -3.65 13.37 -35.37
N LYS A 8 -2.56 13.40 -36.16
CA LYS A 8 -1.31 12.70 -35.81
C LYS A 8 -0.61 13.34 -34.61
N ILE A 9 -0.62 14.69 -34.53
CA ILE A 9 -0.04 15.41 -33.39
C ILE A 9 -0.84 15.11 -32.12
N LYS A 10 -2.17 15.19 -32.18
CA LYS A 10 -3.04 14.83 -31.06
C LYS A 10 -2.78 13.40 -30.59
N LYS A 11 -2.79 12.42 -31.50
CA LYS A 11 -2.51 11.01 -31.18
C LYS A 11 -1.14 10.83 -30.51
N GLY A 12 -0.09 11.49 -31.02
CA GLY A 12 1.25 11.41 -30.43
C GLY A 12 1.36 12.05 -29.04
N VAL A 13 0.54 13.05 -28.72
CA VAL A 13 0.45 13.63 -27.36
C VAL A 13 -0.28 12.67 -26.43
N TYR A 14 -1.43 12.11 -26.85
CA TYR A 14 -2.17 11.12 -26.06
C TYR A 14 -1.34 9.86 -25.76
N ASP A 15 -0.60 9.33 -26.74
CA ASP A 15 0.23 8.13 -26.56
C ASP A 15 1.38 8.38 -25.55
N LYS A 16 1.98 9.59 -25.57
CA LYS A 16 3.02 9.97 -24.60
C LYS A 16 2.46 10.11 -23.19
N ASP A 17 1.31 10.75 -23.06
CA ASP A 17 0.64 10.92 -21.77
C ASP A 17 0.19 9.58 -21.18
N ALA A 18 -0.34 8.69 -22.01
CA ALA A 18 -0.74 7.34 -21.62
C ALA A 18 0.46 6.52 -21.16
N ALA A 19 1.60 6.62 -21.85
CA ALA A 19 2.84 5.96 -21.45
C ALA A 19 3.37 6.49 -20.09
N ALA A 20 3.27 7.79 -19.84
CA ALA A 20 3.66 8.40 -18.57
C ALA A 20 2.73 7.98 -17.42
N SER A 21 1.41 7.97 -17.64
CA SER A 21 0.42 7.48 -16.68
C SER A 21 0.66 6.01 -16.33
N HIS A 22 0.84 5.15 -17.36
CA HIS A 22 1.10 3.72 -17.18
C HIS A 22 2.37 3.46 -16.37
N LYS A 23 3.49 4.14 -16.65
CA LYS A 23 4.72 4.00 -15.84
C LYS A 23 4.49 4.40 -14.40
N SER A 24 3.78 5.50 -14.15
CA SER A 24 3.49 5.97 -12.79
C SER A 24 2.60 4.99 -12.02
N ARG A 25 1.64 4.34 -12.69
CA ARG A 25 0.79 3.30 -12.10
C ARG A 25 1.57 2.06 -11.71
N VAL A 26 2.45 1.56 -12.59
CA VAL A 26 3.30 0.40 -12.31
C VAL A 26 4.21 0.64 -11.11
N VAL A 27 4.84 1.82 -11.04
CA VAL A 27 5.70 2.19 -9.89
C VAL A 27 4.90 2.27 -8.59
N ASN A 28 3.71 2.88 -8.62
CA ASN A 28 2.84 2.96 -7.44
C ASN A 28 2.40 1.57 -6.95
N SER A 29 2.00 0.69 -7.87
CA SER A 29 1.64 -0.70 -7.55
C SER A 29 2.82 -1.48 -6.97
N PHE A 30 4.03 -1.24 -7.48
CA PHE A 30 5.24 -1.83 -6.92
C PHE A 30 5.49 -1.35 -5.49
N ILE A 31 5.43 -0.03 -5.24
CA ILE A 31 5.64 0.56 -3.92
C ILE A 31 4.66 -0.01 -2.89
N ILE A 32 3.36 -0.07 -3.22
CA ILE A 32 2.38 -0.58 -2.26
C ILE A 32 2.58 -2.07 -1.98
N THR A 33 2.96 -2.85 -2.99
CA THR A 33 3.28 -4.28 -2.82
C THR A 33 4.50 -4.46 -1.92
N THR A 34 5.56 -3.67 -2.12
CA THR A 34 6.75 -3.69 -1.26
C THR A 34 6.40 -3.32 0.18
N VAL A 35 5.63 -2.25 0.39
CA VAL A 35 5.20 -1.82 1.72
C VAL A 35 4.35 -2.90 2.40
N MET A 36 3.45 -3.53 1.65
CA MET A 36 2.62 -4.63 2.17
C MET A 36 3.48 -5.81 2.65
N ILE A 37 4.48 -6.21 1.86
CA ILE A 37 5.41 -7.29 2.24
C ILE A 37 6.20 -6.90 3.50
N LEU A 38 6.73 -5.66 3.58
CA LEU A 38 7.46 -5.19 4.76
C LEU A 38 6.59 -5.20 6.01
N VAL A 39 5.34 -4.75 5.91
CA VAL A 39 4.38 -4.78 7.01
C VAL A 39 4.09 -6.20 7.45
N LEU A 40 3.90 -7.14 6.52
CA LEU A 40 3.69 -8.55 6.84
C LEU A 40 4.91 -9.18 7.55
N LEU A 41 6.12 -8.86 7.12
CA LEU A 41 7.35 -9.32 7.77
C LEU A 41 7.47 -8.77 9.20
N MET A 42 7.19 -7.47 9.40
CA MET A 42 7.16 -6.86 10.74
C MET A 42 6.11 -7.49 11.64
N LEU A 43 4.90 -7.75 11.12
CA LEU A 43 3.84 -8.45 11.83
C LEU A 43 4.28 -9.86 12.22
N GLY A 44 4.88 -10.62 11.30
CA GLY A 44 5.39 -11.96 11.57
C GLY A 44 6.46 -11.98 12.67
N TYR A 45 7.40 -11.02 12.62
CA TYR A 45 8.38 -10.85 13.68
C TYR A 45 7.73 -10.53 15.04
N HIS A 46 6.79 -9.58 15.07
CA HIS A 46 6.06 -9.23 16.29
C HIS A 46 5.19 -10.37 16.82
N PHE A 47 4.66 -11.22 15.95
CA PHE A 47 3.91 -12.41 16.34
C PHE A 47 4.81 -13.38 17.12
N ILE A 48 5.99 -13.71 16.58
CA ILE A 48 6.96 -14.57 17.26
C ILE A 48 7.41 -13.94 18.60
N TRP A 49 7.65 -12.63 18.61
CA TRP A 49 7.98 -11.90 19.84
C TRP A 49 6.85 -11.96 20.87
N SER A 50 5.60 -11.77 20.46
CA SER A 50 4.41 -11.87 21.31
C SER A 50 4.31 -13.24 21.97
N PHE A 51 4.55 -14.33 21.23
CA PHE A 51 4.60 -15.67 21.81
C PHE A 51 5.72 -15.84 22.84
N LYS A 52 6.92 -15.29 22.56
CA LYS A 52 8.03 -15.30 23.53
C LYS A 52 7.68 -14.54 24.81
N VAL A 53 6.97 -13.41 24.72
CA VAL A 53 6.51 -12.65 25.90
C VAL A 53 5.55 -13.48 26.76
N ILE A 54 4.65 -14.24 26.15
CA ILE A 54 3.74 -15.13 26.89
C ILE A 54 4.50 -16.25 27.59
N ILE A 55 5.48 -16.88 26.91
CA ILE A 55 6.24 -18.03 27.45
C ILE A 55 7.20 -17.59 28.56
N ASN A 56 7.97 -16.53 28.32
CA ASN A 56 9.04 -16.10 29.24
C ASN A 56 8.52 -15.26 30.41
N GLN A 57 7.25 -14.86 30.37
CA GLN A 57 6.56 -14.08 31.38
C GLN A 57 7.36 -12.89 31.97
N PRO A 58 8.02 -12.04 31.16
CA PRO A 58 8.86 -10.96 31.67
C PRO A 58 8.10 -9.91 32.50
N TYR A 59 6.77 -9.82 32.33
CA TYR A 59 5.90 -8.89 33.06
C TYR A 59 5.21 -9.52 34.29
N GLY A 60 5.73 -10.65 34.76
CA GLY A 60 5.30 -11.31 36.01
C GLY A 60 4.02 -12.13 35.86
N THR A 61 2.86 -11.48 35.75
CA THR A 61 1.57 -12.17 35.66
C THR A 61 1.19 -12.51 34.23
N LEU A 62 0.52 -13.64 34.02
CA LEU A 62 0.06 -14.09 32.71
C LEU A 62 -0.85 -13.05 32.04
N LEU A 63 -1.72 -12.39 32.81
CA LEU A 63 -2.59 -11.29 32.35
C LEU A 63 -1.78 -10.12 31.78
N ASN A 64 -0.73 -9.66 32.47
CA ASN A 64 0.13 -8.59 31.97
C ASN A 64 0.85 -9.02 30.68
N ASN A 65 1.41 -10.23 30.66
CA ASN A 65 2.08 -10.75 29.47
C ASN A 65 1.13 -10.88 28.26
N LEU A 66 -0.14 -11.21 28.50
CA LEU A 66 -1.18 -11.28 27.45
C LEU A 66 -1.56 -9.89 26.92
N VAL A 67 -1.67 -8.90 27.79
CA VAL A 67 -1.99 -7.52 27.40
C VAL A 67 -0.81 -6.88 26.65
N TYR A 68 0.42 -7.04 27.15
CA TYR A 68 1.59 -6.41 26.54
C TYR A 68 2.11 -7.15 25.30
N GLY A 69 2.09 -8.48 25.26
CA GLY A 69 2.51 -9.23 24.07
C GLY A 69 1.41 -9.21 23.00
N PRO A 70 0.37 -10.06 23.13
CA PRO A 70 -0.75 -10.13 22.19
C PRO A 70 -1.50 -8.82 21.99
N GLY A 71 -1.73 -8.03 23.05
CA GLY A 71 -2.46 -6.77 22.93
C GLY A 71 -1.70 -5.74 22.08
N THR A 72 -0.39 -5.61 22.28
CA THR A 72 0.45 -4.74 21.42
C THR A 72 0.52 -5.25 19.99
N PHE A 73 0.55 -6.57 19.79
CA PHE A 73 0.47 -7.17 18.46
C PHE A 73 -0.84 -6.81 17.74
N LEU A 74 -1.99 -6.97 18.41
CA LEU A 74 -3.30 -6.63 17.87
C LEU A 74 -3.43 -5.14 17.53
N ALA A 75 -2.92 -4.25 18.41
CA ALA A 75 -2.90 -2.83 18.16
C ALA A 75 -2.07 -2.46 16.92
N ASN A 76 -0.87 -3.04 16.79
CA ASN A 76 -0.02 -2.85 15.62
C ASN A 76 -0.66 -3.41 14.35
N ALA A 77 -1.24 -4.61 14.41
CA ALA A 77 -1.96 -5.19 13.28
C ALA A 77 -3.08 -4.27 12.80
N GLY A 78 -3.92 -3.76 13.72
CA GLY A 78 -5.00 -2.84 13.40
C GLY A 78 -4.51 -1.53 12.77
N LEU A 79 -3.47 -0.93 13.34
CA LEU A 79 -2.85 0.29 12.80
C LEU A 79 -2.25 0.05 11.41
N SER A 80 -1.54 -1.06 11.21
CA SER A 80 -0.96 -1.46 9.93
C SER A 80 -2.03 -1.64 8.86
N PHE A 81 -3.17 -2.28 9.16
CA PHE A 81 -4.26 -2.41 8.21
C PHE A 81 -4.85 -1.05 7.82
N ARG A 82 -5.04 -0.16 8.79
CA ARG A 82 -5.55 1.20 8.51
C ARG A 82 -4.57 2.01 7.66
N PHE A 83 -3.27 1.88 7.93
CA PHE A 83 -2.21 2.52 7.16
C PHE A 83 -2.14 1.98 5.73
N LEU A 84 -2.17 0.66 5.54
CA LEU A 84 -2.18 0.04 4.22
C LEU A 84 -3.42 0.45 3.42
N ARG A 85 -4.59 0.53 4.05
CA ARG A 85 -5.82 1.01 3.39
C ARG A 85 -5.70 2.47 2.96
N TYR A 86 -5.10 3.33 3.79
CA TYR A 86 -4.84 4.73 3.46
C TYR A 86 -3.87 4.86 2.28
N LEU A 87 -2.76 4.10 2.29
CA LEU A 87 -1.82 4.07 1.18
C LEU A 87 -2.46 3.56 -0.11
N ASN A 88 -3.31 2.54 -0.04
CA ASN A 88 -3.99 2.01 -1.22
C ASN A 88 -4.88 3.06 -1.88
N LYS A 89 -5.67 3.77 -1.07
CA LYS A 89 -6.51 4.87 -1.55
C LYS A 89 -5.69 5.95 -2.30
N ILE A 90 -4.58 6.38 -1.70
CA ILE A 90 -3.76 7.47 -2.27
C ILE A 90 -2.96 7.02 -3.50
N LEU A 91 -2.34 5.85 -3.45
CA LEU A 91 -1.43 5.42 -4.51
C LEU A 91 -2.16 4.81 -5.72
N VAL A 92 -3.33 4.19 -5.50
CA VAL A 92 -4.05 3.43 -6.53
C VAL A 92 -5.33 4.15 -6.94
N GLU A 93 -6.20 4.48 -5.98
CA GLU A 93 -7.56 4.96 -6.25
C GLU A 93 -7.58 6.37 -6.87
N ASP A 94 -6.81 7.32 -6.33
CA ASP A 94 -6.72 8.70 -6.86
C ASP A 94 -6.22 8.75 -8.32
N LYS A 95 -5.44 7.76 -8.77
CA LYS A 95 -4.92 7.71 -10.15
C LYS A 95 -5.84 6.98 -11.12
N VAL A 96 -6.63 6.02 -10.63
CA VAL A 96 -7.66 5.35 -11.45
C VAL A 96 -8.76 6.35 -11.83
N ASP A 97 -9.15 7.23 -10.89
CA ASP A 97 -10.18 8.23 -11.16
C ASP A 97 -9.72 9.33 -12.14
N SER A 98 -8.43 9.68 -12.10
CA SER A 98 -7.83 10.64 -13.03
C SER A 98 -7.78 10.11 -14.47
N ASP A 99 -7.49 8.82 -14.65
CA ASP A 99 -7.46 8.20 -15.99
C ASP A 99 -8.86 8.10 -16.60
N TYR A 100 -9.93 7.77 -15.84
CA TYR A 100 -11.29 7.63 -16.41
C TYR A 100 -11.81 8.95 -17.00
N LYS A 101 -11.55 10.07 -16.32
CA LYS A 101 -11.94 11.42 -16.79
C LYS A 101 -11.23 11.85 -18.07
N LYS A 102 -10.16 11.17 -18.49
CA LYS A 102 -9.41 11.54 -19.69
C LYS A 102 -10.04 10.97 -20.98
N TYR A 103 -10.93 9.99 -20.84
CA TYR A 103 -11.58 9.30 -21.97
C TYR A 103 -13.07 9.65 -22.14
N PHE A 104 -13.63 10.48 -21.26
CA PHE A 104 -14.99 11.03 -21.33
C PHE A 104 -14.93 12.56 -21.32
#